data_AF-A0A7W0QVX3-F1
#
_entry.id   AF-A0A7W0QVX3-F1
#
_cell.length_a   1.000
_cell.length_b   1.000
_cell.length_c   1.000
_cell.angle_alpha   90.00
_cell.angle_beta   90.00
_cell.angle_gamma   90.00
#
_symmetry.space_group_name_H-M   'P 1'
#
loop_
_entity.id
_entity.type
_entity.pdbx_description
1 polymer ?
#
loop_
_entity_poly.entity_id
_entity_poly.type
_entity_poly.pdbx_seq_one_letter_code
_entity_poly.pdbx_strand_id
1 'polypeptide(L)'
;MPTTPAATFDEVQVAVADVEGWMTPGQARRLWTCARTVSAGGTIVEIGSFRGRSMIVLASAAGPGVELVAIDPHAGNDRGPQEFEGFQDQAATDLGVFRANLSAAGVADRVRHIRKFSGEALGDVASDIDLLYIDGAHRFGPALDDIRRWSAKIGPGGDLLIHDCFSSIGVTGALAMSLFFGSEFRYLGRSESMTHYRREPLGPGQRVRNAARQAAQLPWFARNVVIKALILAKLGRLTRAFGHDPATWPH
;
A
#
# COMPACT_ATOMS: atom_id res chain seq x y z
N MET A 1 14.94 12.07 -24.02
CA MET A 1 13.76 12.94 -23.90
C MET A 1 13.10 12.62 -22.57
N PRO A 2 12.82 13.60 -21.69
CA PRO A 2 12.00 13.32 -20.52
C PRO A 2 10.62 12.87 -20.99
N THR A 3 10.18 11.69 -20.57
CA THR A 3 8.83 11.20 -20.84
C THR A 3 7.84 12.07 -20.08
N THR A 4 6.75 12.49 -20.70
CA THR A 4 5.68 13.21 -19.99
C THR A 4 4.93 12.22 -19.08
N PRO A 5 4.64 12.56 -17.81
CA PRO A 5 3.79 11.75 -16.96
C PRO A 5 2.43 11.45 -17.61
N ALA A 6 1.91 10.25 -17.37
CA ALA A 6 0.54 9.89 -17.74
C ALA A 6 -0.47 10.87 -17.12
N ALA A 7 -1.44 11.34 -17.92
CA ALA A 7 -2.45 12.32 -17.52
C ALA A 7 -3.81 11.68 -17.23
N THR A 8 -4.08 10.51 -17.80
CA THR A 8 -5.29 9.72 -17.56
C THR A 8 -4.98 8.42 -16.83
N PHE A 9 -6.01 7.81 -16.23
CA PHE A 9 -5.81 6.52 -15.57
C PHE A 9 -5.43 5.42 -16.56
N ASP A 10 -5.98 5.44 -17.78
CA ASP A 10 -5.69 4.41 -18.79
C ASP A 10 -4.22 4.50 -19.24
N GLU A 11 -3.70 5.71 -19.41
CA GLU A 11 -2.26 5.94 -19.65
C GLU A 11 -1.40 5.45 -18.48
N VAL A 12 -1.85 5.64 -17.23
CA VAL A 12 -1.14 5.08 -16.07
C VAL A 12 -1.14 3.57 -16.09
N GLN A 13 -2.25 2.92 -16.44
CA GLN A 13 -2.29 1.46 -16.54
C GLN A 13 -1.29 0.93 -17.56
N VAL A 14 -1.12 1.65 -18.68
CA VAL A 14 -0.08 1.34 -19.68
C VAL A 14 1.31 1.58 -19.10
N ALA A 15 1.55 2.71 -18.44
CA ALA A 15 2.85 3.07 -17.89
C ALA A 15 3.37 2.09 -16.83
N VAL A 16 2.46 1.48 -16.06
CA VAL A 16 2.83 0.50 -15.03
C VAL A 16 2.70 -0.95 -15.49
N ALA A 17 2.27 -1.24 -16.72
CA ALA A 17 2.00 -2.60 -17.17
C ALA A 17 3.19 -3.55 -16.95
N ASP A 18 4.38 -3.11 -17.35
CA ASP A 18 5.63 -3.87 -17.27
C ASP A 18 6.46 -3.59 -16.00
N VAL A 19 5.93 -2.75 -15.09
CA VAL A 19 6.58 -2.46 -13.80
C VAL A 19 6.22 -3.56 -12.81
N GLU A 20 7.19 -4.40 -12.47
CA GLU A 20 7.00 -5.48 -11.50
C GLU A 20 6.53 -4.96 -10.13
N GLY A 21 5.51 -5.61 -9.57
CA GLY A 21 4.91 -5.29 -8.28
C GLY A 21 3.49 -5.83 -8.17
N TRP A 22 2.97 -5.95 -6.93
CA TRP A 22 1.69 -6.59 -6.64
C TRP A 22 0.58 -5.57 -6.41
N MET A 23 -0.03 -5.09 -7.50
CA MET A 23 -1.14 -4.16 -7.42
C MET A 23 -2.12 -4.37 -8.56
N THR A 24 -3.37 -4.68 -8.21
CA THR A 24 -4.43 -4.90 -9.21
C THR A 24 -4.95 -3.58 -9.79
N PRO A 25 -5.58 -3.60 -10.98
CA PRO A 25 -6.17 -2.38 -11.57
C PRO A 25 -7.14 -1.64 -10.65
N GLY A 26 -7.93 -2.37 -9.86
CA GLY A 26 -8.86 -1.78 -8.88
C GLY A 26 -8.11 -1.04 -7.76
N GLN A 27 -7.01 -1.62 -7.28
CA GLN A 27 -6.15 -0.99 -6.28
C GLN A 27 -5.45 0.26 -6.85
N ALA A 28 -4.88 0.16 -8.04
CA ALA A 28 -4.29 1.30 -8.75
C ALA A 28 -5.30 2.43 -8.93
N ARG A 29 -6.54 2.12 -9.33
CA ARG A 29 -7.59 3.14 -9.50
C ARG A 29 -7.95 3.84 -8.19
N ARG A 30 -7.90 3.12 -7.07
CA ARG A 30 -8.17 3.71 -5.76
C ARG A 30 -7.04 4.64 -5.32
N LEU A 31 -5.77 4.25 -5.48
CA LEU A 31 -4.62 5.13 -5.22
C LEU A 31 -4.68 6.39 -6.11
N TRP A 32 -4.89 6.21 -7.41
CA TRP A 32 -5.06 7.30 -8.37
C TRP A 32 -6.15 8.29 -7.93
N THR A 33 -7.31 7.78 -7.53
CA THR A 33 -8.44 8.61 -7.10
C THR A 33 -8.12 9.40 -5.84
N CYS A 34 -7.46 8.80 -4.84
CA CYS A 34 -7.11 9.50 -3.60
C CYS A 34 -6.02 10.56 -3.85
N ALA A 35 -4.98 10.22 -4.61
CA ALA A 35 -3.88 11.14 -4.92
C ALA A 35 -4.36 12.40 -5.68
N ARG A 36 -5.38 12.27 -6.53
CA ARG A 36 -6.00 13.42 -7.22
C ARG A 36 -6.74 14.40 -6.30
N THR A 37 -7.08 13.99 -5.08
CA THR A 37 -7.76 14.87 -4.11
C THR A 37 -6.81 15.67 -3.25
N VAL A 38 -5.51 15.36 -3.26
CA VAL A 38 -4.49 16.10 -2.52
C VAL A 38 -4.21 17.41 -3.24
N SER A 39 -4.36 18.52 -2.50
CA SER A 39 -4.17 19.87 -3.04
C SER A 39 -2.70 20.28 -3.03
N ALA A 40 -2.34 21.30 -3.82
CA ALA A 40 -0.99 21.87 -3.80
C ALA A 40 -0.61 22.29 -2.36
N GLY A 41 0.62 21.98 -1.95
CA GLY A 41 1.10 22.12 -0.57
C GLY A 41 0.82 20.92 0.33
N GLY A 42 0.03 19.94 -0.14
CA GLY A 42 -0.20 18.68 0.58
C GLY A 42 0.91 17.65 0.38
N THR A 43 0.87 16.58 1.17
CA THR A 43 1.90 15.54 1.22
C THR A 43 1.31 14.14 1.02
N ILE A 44 1.91 13.38 0.09
CA ILE A 44 1.64 11.97 -0.15
C ILE A 44 2.87 11.15 0.26
N VAL A 45 2.66 10.14 1.09
CA VAL A 45 3.72 9.25 1.56
C VAL A 45 3.39 7.81 1.23
N GLU A 46 4.36 7.10 0.64
CA GLU A 46 4.32 5.65 0.45
C GLU A 46 5.41 4.98 1.29
N ILE A 47 5.05 3.89 1.96
CA ILE A 47 5.98 3.00 2.66
C ILE A 47 5.97 1.65 1.95
N GLY A 48 7.13 1.20 1.48
CA GLY A 48 7.25 0.02 0.62
C GLY A 48 7.01 0.42 -0.83
N SER A 49 8.08 0.85 -1.51
CA SER A 49 8.02 1.34 -2.89
C SER A 49 8.49 0.30 -3.91
N PHE A 50 9.27 -0.69 -3.47
CA PHE A 50 9.83 -1.77 -4.29
C PHE A 50 10.39 -1.24 -5.63
N ARG A 51 9.74 -1.55 -6.76
CA ARG A 51 10.14 -1.11 -8.10
C ARG A 51 9.31 0.04 -8.66
N GLY A 52 8.51 0.68 -7.82
CA GLY A 52 7.86 1.97 -8.09
C GLY A 52 6.47 1.88 -8.70
N ARG A 53 5.87 0.68 -8.82
CA ARG A 53 4.59 0.48 -9.50
C ARG A 53 3.49 1.40 -8.93
N SER A 54 3.31 1.41 -7.61
CA SER A 54 2.33 2.25 -6.90
C SER A 54 2.75 3.72 -6.84
N MET A 55 4.04 4.01 -6.63
CA MET A 55 4.54 5.39 -6.66
C MET A 55 4.31 6.08 -8.01
N ILE A 56 4.45 5.37 -9.14
CA ILE A 56 4.11 5.91 -10.46
C ILE A 56 2.63 6.31 -10.51
N VAL A 57 1.72 5.45 -10.02
CA VAL A 57 0.29 5.77 -9.97
C VAL A 57 0.03 7.02 -9.13
N LEU A 58 0.62 7.12 -7.94
CA LEU A 58 0.48 8.25 -7.03
C LEU A 58 1.03 9.54 -7.66
N ALA A 59 2.25 9.49 -8.22
CA ALA A 59 2.94 10.64 -8.76
C ALA A 59 2.33 11.15 -10.07
N SER A 60 1.80 10.26 -10.92
CA SER A 60 1.06 10.65 -12.13
C SER A 60 -0.31 11.26 -11.78
N ALA A 61 -0.95 10.83 -10.69
CA ALA A 61 -2.23 11.38 -10.23
C ALA A 61 -2.11 12.73 -9.53
N ALA A 62 -1.05 12.92 -8.75
CA ALA A 62 -0.89 14.09 -7.90
C ALA A 62 -0.71 15.37 -8.71
N GLY A 63 -1.45 16.42 -8.33
CA GLY A 63 -1.33 17.75 -8.92
C GLY A 63 0.05 18.38 -8.69
N PRO A 64 0.41 19.43 -9.44
CA PRO A 64 1.66 20.17 -9.21
C PRO A 64 1.68 20.76 -7.79
N GLY A 65 2.86 20.80 -7.18
CA GLY A 65 3.05 21.36 -5.84
C GLY A 65 2.69 20.42 -4.67
N VAL A 66 2.31 19.16 -4.94
CA VAL A 66 2.18 18.12 -3.91
C VAL A 66 3.55 17.48 -3.65
N GLU A 67 3.94 17.33 -2.37
CA GLU A 67 5.13 16.58 -1.99
C GLU A 67 4.85 15.07 -2.11
N LEU A 68 5.71 14.35 -2.82
CA LEU A 68 5.64 12.90 -2.99
C LEU A 68 6.86 12.26 -2.33
N VAL A 69 6.62 11.42 -1.33
CA VAL A 69 7.68 10.74 -0.58
C VAL A 69 7.55 9.23 -0.75
N ALA A 70 8.60 8.61 -1.29
CA ALA A 70 8.76 7.17 -1.36
C ALA A 70 9.71 6.71 -0.24
N ILE A 71 9.28 5.79 0.63
CA ILE A 71 10.10 5.25 1.72
C ILE A 71 10.32 3.77 1.47
N ASP A 72 11.55 3.42 1.14
CA ASP A 72 11.93 2.02 0.95
C ASP A 72 13.45 1.86 1.12
N PRO A 73 13.91 1.00 2.04
CA PRO A 73 15.34 0.79 2.27
C PRO A 73 16.05 0.22 1.04
N HIS A 74 15.32 -0.47 0.15
CA HIS A 74 15.86 -1.30 -0.93
C HIS A 74 17.01 -2.15 -0.36
N ALA A 75 16.67 -2.93 0.67
CA ALA A 75 17.56 -3.83 1.40
C ALA A 75 17.34 -5.32 1.01
N GLY A 76 16.44 -5.58 0.06
CA GLY A 76 16.18 -6.90 -0.51
C GLY A 76 15.30 -7.81 0.33
N ASN A 77 14.86 -7.37 1.52
CA ASN A 77 13.96 -8.10 2.40
C ASN A 77 12.49 -7.72 2.18
N ASP A 78 11.57 -8.57 2.65
CA ASP A 78 10.11 -8.34 2.59
C ASP A 78 9.65 -7.87 1.19
N ARG A 79 10.24 -8.43 0.12
CA ARG A 79 10.06 -7.98 -1.28
C ARG A 79 8.67 -8.26 -1.83
N GLY A 80 8.01 -9.30 -1.31
CA GLY A 80 6.74 -9.79 -1.85
C GLY A 80 6.35 -11.14 -1.26
N PRO A 81 5.34 -11.82 -1.82
CA PRO A 81 4.89 -13.12 -1.34
C PRO A 81 6.04 -14.13 -1.25
N GLN A 82 6.29 -14.63 -0.03
CA GLN A 82 7.33 -15.63 0.28
C GLN A 82 8.79 -15.11 0.24
N GLU A 83 9.02 -13.82 0.02
CA GLU A 83 10.36 -13.20 -0.06
C GLU A 83 10.67 -12.36 1.19
N PHE A 84 10.83 -13.02 2.34
CA PHE A 84 11.04 -12.34 3.64
C PHE A 84 12.51 -12.01 3.95
N GLU A 85 13.46 -12.79 3.41
CA GLU A 85 14.90 -12.64 3.67
C GLU A 85 15.58 -11.74 2.63
N GLY A 86 16.54 -10.91 3.08
CA GLY A 86 17.23 -9.95 2.22
C GLY A 86 18.57 -10.44 1.68
N PHE A 87 18.77 -10.29 0.37
CA PHE A 87 20.07 -10.47 -0.28
C PHE A 87 20.58 -9.12 -0.82
N GLN A 88 21.85 -8.79 -0.58
CA GLN A 88 22.43 -7.47 -0.89
C GLN A 88 22.41 -7.12 -2.39
N ASP A 89 22.71 -8.08 -3.27
CA ASP A 89 22.76 -7.87 -4.73
C ASP A 89 21.37 -7.57 -5.32
N GLN A 90 20.36 -8.24 -4.76
CA GLN A 90 18.95 -8.05 -5.06
C GLN A 90 18.47 -6.64 -4.69
N ALA A 91 18.95 -6.13 -3.55
CA ALA A 91 18.67 -4.80 -3.04
C ALA A 91 19.15 -3.68 -3.99
N ALA A 92 20.39 -3.78 -4.47
CA ALA A 92 20.97 -2.82 -5.40
C ALA A 92 20.25 -2.85 -6.76
N THR A 93 19.86 -4.05 -7.21
CA THR A 93 19.10 -4.24 -8.45
C THR A 93 17.75 -3.55 -8.38
N ASP A 94 16.97 -3.77 -7.31
CA ASP A 94 15.65 -3.15 -7.19
C ASP A 94 15.73 -1.63 -7.12
N LEU A 95 16.73 -1.06 -6.44
CA LEU A 95 16.93 0.39 -6.40
C LEU A 95 17.20 0.97 -7.79
N GLY A 96 18.03 0.28 -8.59
CA GLY A 96 18.29 0.67 -9.97
C GLY A 96 17.02 0.62 -10.82
N VAL A 97 16.25 -0.46 -10.70
CA VAL A 97 14.98 -0.66 -11.42
C VAL A 97 13.92 0.37 -10.99
N PHE A 98 13.78 0.64 -9.69
CA PHE A 98 12.90 1.68 -9.16
C PHE A 98 13.17 3.03 -9.81
N ARG A 99 14.43 3.47 -9.82
CA ARG A 99 14.84 4.75 -10.44
C ARG A 99 14.59 4.76 -11.94
N ALA A 100 14.91 3.67 -12.63
CA ALA A 100 14.68 3.53 -14.06
C ALA A 100 13.18 3.62 -14.41
N ASN A 101 12.31 2.97 -13.63
CA ASN A 101 10.86 2.99 -13.83
C ASN A 101 10.28 4.38 -13.58
N LEU A 102 10.67 5.07 -12.49
CA LEU A 102 10.24 6.45 -12.25
C LEU A 102 10.68 7.39 -13.37
N SER A 103 11.90 7.21 -13.90
CA SER A 103 12.41 8.00 -15.02
C SER A 103 11.63 7.70 -16.30
N ALA A 104 11.37 6.42 -16.59
CA ALA A 104 10.61 6.01 -17.77
C ALA A 104 9.17 6.55 -17.75
N ALA A 105 8.56 6.60 -16.57
CA ALA A 105 7.23 7.18 -16.34
C ALA A 105 7.22 8.71 -16.25
N GLY A 106 8.37 9.39 -16.30
CA GLY A 106 8.45 10.85 -16.27
C GLY A 106 8.25 11.49 -14.91
N VAL A 107 8.25 10.72 -13.83
CA VAL A 107 7.89 11.19 -12.47
C VAL A 107 9.09 11.29 -11.52
N ALA A 108 10.28 10.86 -11.94
CA ALA A 108 11.47 10.80 -11.09
C ALA A 108 11.78 12.11 -10.35
N ASP A 109 11.73 13.26 -11.05
CA ASP A 109 12.08 14.56 -10.47
C ASP A 109 11.05 15.06 -9.43
N ARG A 110 9.87 14.44 -9.35
CA ARG A 110 8.82 14.79 -8.41
C ARG A 110 8.88 13.98 -7.11
N VAL A 111 9.59 12.85 -7.11
CA VAL A 111 9.55 11.88 -6.01
C VAL A 111 10.80 12.02 -5.16
N ARG A 112 10.61 12.37 -3.89
CA ARG A 112 11.66 12.32 -2.88
C ARG A 112 11.77 10.89 -2.34
N HIS A 113 12.84 10.19 -2.71
CA HIS A 113 13.11 8.84 -2.20
C HIS A 113 13.93 8.87 -0.90
N ILE A 114 13.36 8.33 0.17
CA ILE A 114 14.02 8.10 1.46
C ILE A 114 14.43 6.63 1.53
N ARG A 115 15.73 6.37 1.35
CA ARG A 115 16.29 5.02 1.43
C ARG A 115 16.63 4.63 2.88
N LYS A 116 15.60 4.38 3.69
CA LYS A 116 15.71 3.95 5.10
C LYS A 116 14.59 2.96 5.43
N PHE A 117 14.72 2.22 6.54
CA PHE A 117 13.57 1.51 7.09
C PHE A 117 12.53 2.53 7.59
N SER A 118 11.25 2.17 7.52
CA SER A 118 10.12 3.03 7.92
C SER A 118 10.27 3.59 9.34
N GLY A 119 10.75 2.78 10.28
CA GLY A 119 10.98 3.20 11.67
C GLY A 119 12.07 4.27 11.83
N GLU A 120 13.06 4.30 10.94
CA GLU A 120 14.15 5.28 10.92
C GLU A 120 13.76 6.55 10.15
N ALA A 121 12.85 6.43 9.18
CA ALA A 121 12.42 7.51 8.30
C ALA A 121 11.42 8.50 8.95
N LEU A 122 10.90 8.21 10.15
CA LEU A 122 9.84 9.00 10.78
C LEU A 122 10.22 10.46 11.05
N GLY A 123 11.50 10.74 11.28
CA GLY A 123 12.02 12.10 11.46
C GLY A 123 12.28 12.85 10.14
N ASP A 124 12.30 12.15 9.01
CA ASP A 124 12.58 12.72 7.68
C ASP A 124 11.31 13.20 6.96
N VAL A 125 10.14 13.04 7.57
CA VAL A 125 8.84 13.43 7.03
C VAL A 125 8.09 14.21 8.10
N ALA A 126 7.53 15.36 7.74
CA ALA A 126 6.69 16.15 8.64
C ALA A 126 5.38 15.42 8.98
N SER A 127 4.64 15.94 9.97
CA SER A 127 3.25 15.53 10.19
C SER A 127 2.32 16.20 9.17
N ASP A 128 1.01 16.03 9.34
CA ASP A 128 -0.04 16.54 8.44
C ASP A 128 0.01 15.92 7.03
N ILE A 129 0.26 14.61 6.98
CA ILE A 129 0.18 13.82 5.74
C ILE A 129 -1.28 13.79 5.26
N ASP A 130 -1.52 14.12 3.99
CA ASP A 130 -2.85 14.11 3.38
C ASP A 130 -3.23 12.72 2.85
N LEU A 131 -2.24 11.94 2.42
CA LEU A 131 -2.42 10.58 1.94
C LEU A 131 -1.22 9.71 2.33
N LEU A 132 -1.47 8.67 3.12
CA LEU A 132 -0.51 7.65 3.47
C LEU A 132 -0.90 6.31 2.83
N TYR A 133 0.04 5.70 2.12
CA TYR A 133 -0.06 4.33 1.62
C TYR A 133 1.00 3.44 2.30
N ILE A 134 0.57 2.35 2.93
CA ILE A 134 1.43 1.38 3.62
C ILE A 134 1.39 0.03 2.90
N ASP A 135 2.55 -0.40 2.39
CA ASP A 135 2.76 -1.64 1.64
C ASP A 135 4.20 -2.20 1.84
N GLY A 136 4.78 -1.93 3.02
CA GLY A 136 6.16 -2.34 3.33
C GLY A 136 6.24 -3.70 4.01
N ALA A 137 5.89 -3.74 5.30
CA ALA A 137 6.10 -4.92 6.11
C ALA A 137 4.84 -5.81 6.22
N HIS A 138 5.04 -7.12 6.09
CA HIS A 138 3.95 -8.10 6.08
C HIS A 138 3.84 -8.91 7.39
N ARG A 139 4.86 -8.79 8.25
CA ARG A 139 4.90 -9.41 9.59
C ARG A 139 4.16 -8.53 10.60
N PHE A 140 3.48 -9.16 11.54
CA PHE A 140 2.60 -8.50 12.52
C PHE A 140 3.26 -7.31 13.24
N GLY A 141 4.43 -7.52 13.85
CA GLY A 141 5.11 -6.49 14.65
C GLY A 141 5.47 -5.24 13.83
N PRO A 142 6.28 -5.38 12.77
CA PRO A 142 6.61 -4.27 11.88
C PRO A 142 5.38 -3.59 11.25
N ALA A 143 4.40 -4.36 10.77
CA ALA A 143 3.17 -3.79 10.19
C ALA A 143 2.38 -2.98 11.23
N LEU A 144 2.30 -3.47 12.48
CA LEU A 144 1.63 -2.75 13.56
C LEU A 144 2.37 -1.46 13.95
N ASP A 145 3.70 -1.48 13.95
CA ASP A 145 4.52 -0.29 14.20
C ASP A 145 4.31 0.76 13.12
N ASP A 146 4.32 0.34 11.85
CA ASP A 146 4.07 1.21 10.70
C ASP A 146 2.69 1.84 10.78
N ILE A 147 1.64 1.02 10.94
CA ILE A 147 0.27 1.51 11.03
C ILE A 147 0.13 2.52 12.17
N ARG A 148 0.67 2.24 13.37
CA ARG A 148 0.52 3.15 14.51
C ARG A 148 1.28 4.45 14.34
N ARG A 149 2.57 4.38 13.99
CA ARG A 149 3.46 5.55 14.02
C ARG A 149 3.23 6.46 12.83
N TRP A 150 2.99 5.90 11.64
CA TRP A 150 2.76 6.70 10.45
C TRP A 150 1.32 7.22 10.34
N SER A 151 0.31 6.44 10.76
CA SER A 151 -1.07 6.97 10.76
C SER A 151 -1.27 8.13 11.74
N ALA A 152 -0.49 8.19 12.83
CA ALA A 152 -0.48 9.32 13.76
C ALA A 152 0.00 10.63 13.12
N LYS A 153 0.70 10.57 11.98
CA LYS A 153 1.17 11.74 11.23
C LYS A 153 0.15 12.24 10.20
N ILE A 154 -0.99 11.55 10.03
CA ILE A 154 -2.03 11.95 9.07
C ILE A 154 -2.84 13.11 9.63
N GLY A 155 -2.97 14.17 8.84
CA GLY A 155 -3.76 15.35 9.18
C GLY A 155 -5.28 15.05 9.20
N PRO A 156 -6.10 15.88 9.86
CA PRO A 156 -7.55 15.72 9.82
C PRO A 156 -8.10 15.70 8.39
N GLY A 157 -8.94 14.72 8.06
CA GLY A 157 -9.48 14.52 6.71
C GLY A 157 -8.57 13.74 5.75
N GLY A 158 -7.31 13.48 6.13
CA GLY A 158 -6.37 12.72 5.31
C GLY A 158 -6.74 11.24 5.16
N ASP A 159 -6.19 10.62 4.13
CA ASP A 159 -6.41 9.23 3.77
C ASP A 159 -5.31 8.29 4.23
N LEU A 160 -5.72 7.09 4.62
CA LEU A 160 -4.85 5.96 4.92
C LEU A 160 -5.27 4.77 4.07
N LEU A 161 -4.37 4.27 3.24
CA LEU A 161 -4.53 3.00 2.54
C LEU A 161 -3.47 2.03 3.02
N ILE A 162 -3.88 0.78 3.24
CA ILE A 162 -2.99 -0.28 3.71
C ILE A 162 -3.25 -1.50 2.84
N HIS A 163 -2.20 -2.00 2.18
CA HIS A 163 -2.26 -3.21 1.36
C HIS A 163 -2.22 -4.48 2.23
N ASP A 164 -2.45 -5.63 1.62
CA ASP A 164 -2.40 -6.96 2.22
C ASP A 164 -3.30 -7.20 3.44
N CYS A 165 -4.23 -6.28 3.70
CA CYS A 165 -5.25 -6.39 4.72
C CYS A 165 -6.26 -7.47 4.33
N PHE A 166 -6.63 -8.32 5.29
CA PHE A 166 -7.49 -9.48 5.06
C PHE A 166 -6.91 -10.51 4.07
N SER A 167 -5.62 -10.43 3.75
CA SER A 167 -4.91 -11.41 2.92
C SER A 167 -3.67 -11.94 3.62
N SER A 168 -2.93 -11.08 4.34
CA SER A 168 -1.85 -11.47 5.26
C SER A 168 -2.36 -11.60 6.70
N ILE A 169 -1.97 -12.68 7.39
CA ILE A 169 -2.29 -12.87 8.82
C ILE A 169 -1.64 -11.75 9.66
N GLY A 170 -0.39 -11.40 9.36
CA GLY A 170 0.36 -10.39 10.09
C GLY A 170 -0.29 -9.01 9.98
N VAL A 171 -0.58 -8.58 8.75
CA VAL A 171 -1.19 -7.27 8.49
C VAL A 171 -2.63 -7.22 9.00
N THR A 172 -3.42 -8.29 8.82
CA THR A 172 -4.80 -8.33 9.34
C THR A 172 -4.85 -8.27 10.87
N GLY A 173 -3.91 -8.95 11.54
CA GLY A 173 -3.77 -8.85 12.99
C GLY A 173 -3.38 -7.43 13.42
N ALA A 174 -2.44 -6.80 12.73
CA ALA A 174 -2.01 -5.42 13.00
C ALA A 174 -3.19 -4.44 12.83
N LEU A 175 -4.00 -4.63 11.79
CA LEU A 175 -5.22 -3.86 11.53
C LEU A 175 -6.24 -3.98 12.66
N ALA A 176 -6.52 -5.21 13.11
CA ALA A 176 -7.45 -5.47 14.19
C ALA A 176 -7.01 -4.80 15.50
N MET A 177 -5.71 -4.80 15.78
CA MET A 177 -5.13 -4.24 17.00
C MET A 177 -4.98 -2.70 16.99
N SER A 178 -5.11 -2.06 15.82
CA SER A 178 -4.90 -0.61 15.66
C SER A 178 -6.14 0.15 15.22
N LEU A 179 -6.92 -0.36 14.26
CA LEU A 179 -7.94 0.40 13.54
C LEU A 179 -9.38 -0.10 13.73
N PHE A 180 -9.60 -1.35 14.15
CA PHE A 180 -10.98 -1.89 14.32
C PHE A 180 -11.79 -1.10 15.33
N PHE A 181 -11.19 -0.85 16.49
CA PHE A 181 -11.85 -0.23 17.65
C PHE A 181 -11.38 1.20 17.91
N GLY A 182 -10.51 1.73 17.05
CA GLY A 182 -10.00 3.09 17.10
C GLY A 182 -11.10 4.14 16.95
N SER A 183 -10.84 5.35 17.45
CA SER A 183 -11.77 6.47 17.40
C SER A 183 -11.40 7.52 16.35
N GLU A 184 -10.36 7.30 15.57
CA GLU A 184 -9.78 8.36 14.74
C GLU A 184 -9.77 8.07 13.24
N PHE A 185 -10.18 6.86 12.84
CA PHE A 185 -10.17 6.43 11.46
C PHE A 185 -11.48 5.75 11.06
N ARG A 186 -12.20 6.34 10.10
CA ARG A 186 -13.36 5.72 9.47
C ARG A 186 -12.93 4.79 8.36
N TYR A 187 -13.36 3.54 8.41
CA TYR A 187 -13.25 2.58 7.32
C TYR A 187 -14.20 2.93 6.17
N LEU A 188 -13.63 3.14 4.98
CA LEU A 188 -14.33 3.48 3.74
C LEU A 188 -14.47 2.29 2.78
N GLY A 189 -14.05 1.11 3.19
CA GLY A 189 -14.08 -0.10 2.38
C GLY A 189 -12.70 -0.54 1.91
N ARG A 190 -12.67 -1.45 0.94
CA ARG A 190 -11.44 -2.00 0.37
C ARG A 190 -11.56 -2.26 -1.12
N SER A 191 -10.44 -2.34 -1.81
CA SER A 191 -10.30 -2.97 -3.12
C SER A 191 -9.45 -4.21 -2.93
N GLU A 192 -10.07 -5.39 -2.92
CA GLU A 192 -9.40 -6.65 -2.58
C GLU A 192 -8.65 -6.49 -1.23
N SER A 193 -7.37 -6.79 -1.14
CA SER A 193 -6.56 -6.64 0.09
C SER A 193 -6.31 -5.20 0.52
N MET A 194 -6.55 -4.21 -0.33
CA MET A 194 -6.19 -2.83 0.00
C MET A 194 -7.34 -2.11 0.67
N THR A 195 -7.18 -1.86 1.97
CA THR A 195 -8.15 -1.11 2.77
C THR A 195 -7.98 0.39 2.58
N HIS A 196 -9.03 1.14 2.90
CA HIS A 196 -9.02 2.60 2.85
C HIS A 196 -9.77 3.17 4.04
N TYR A 197 -9.11 4.10 4.72
CA TYR A 197 -9.62 4.83 5.86
C TYR A 197 -9.49 6.33 5.64
N ARG A 198 -10.34 7.09 6.33
CA ARG A 198 -10.19 8.53 6.48
C ARG A 198 -9.95 8.90 7.93
N ARG A 199 -9.00 9.80 8.18
CA ARG A 199 -8.74 10.40 9.49
C ARG A 199 -9.87 11.33 9.88
N GLU A 200 -10.72 10.88 10.79
CA GLU A 200 -11.79 11.68 11.36
C GLU A 200 -12.25 11.11 12.71
N PRO A 201 -12.65 11.97 13.66
CA PRO A 201 -13.10 11.52 14.97
C PRO A 201 -14.43 10.75 14.87
N LEU A 202 -14.49 9.61 15.56
CA LEU A 202 -15.64 8.72 15.61
C LEU A 202 -16.24 8.70 17.02
N GLY A 203 -17.52 9.06 17.11
CA GLY A 203 -18.31 8.88 18.33
C GLY A 203 -18.59 7.40 18.65
N PRO A 204 -19.08 7.08 19.86
CA PRO A 204 -19.25 5.68 20.32
C PRO A 204 -20.02 4.77 19.37
N GLY A 205 -21.20 5.21 18.87
CA GLY A 205 -21.99 4.43 17.91
C GLY A 205 -21.32 4.28 16.55
N GLN A 206 -20.56 5.28 16.10
CA GLN A 206 -19.80 5.21 14.86
C GLN A 206 -18.65 4.20 14.97
N ARG A 207 -17.99 4.11 16.14
CA ARG A 207 -16.93 3.13 16.41
C ARG A 207 -17.45 1.70 16.30
N VAL A 208 -18.61 1.40 16.90
CA VAL A 208 -19.24 0.06 16.81
C VAL A 208 -19.55 -0.29 15.36
N ARG A 209 -20.15 0.63 14.60
CA ARG A 209 -20.43 0.41 13.17
C ARG A 209 -19.16 0.26 12.35
N ASN A 210 -18.11 1.01 12.68
CA ASN A 210 -16.80 0.94 12.02
C ASN A 210 -16.16 -0.44 12.22
N ALA A 211 -16.15 -0.94 13.46
CA ALA A 211 -15.67 -2.27 13.80
C ALA A 211 -16.48 -3.36 13.08
N ALA A 212 -17.82 -3.26 13.07
CA ALA A 212 -18.69 -4.22 12.40
C ALA A 212 -18.44 -4.30 10.88
N ARG A 213 -18.24 -3.14 10.21
CA ARG A 213 -17.93 -3.11 8.76
C ARG A 213 -16.61 -3.78 8.41
N GLN A 214 -15.61 -3.65 9.29
CA GLN A 214 -14.32 -4.31 9.12
C GLN A 214 -14.43 -5.81 9.43
N ALA A 215 -15.14 -6.18 10.51
CA ALA A 215 -15.39 -7.58 10.87
C ALA A 215 -16.18 -8.34 9.78
N ALA A 216 -17.06 -7.66 9.04
CA ALA A 216 -17.76 -8.23 7.89
C ALA A 216 -16.83 -8.69 6.75
N GLN A 217 -15.54 -8.30 6.76
CA GLN A 217 -14.54 -8.75 5.80
C GLN A 217 -13.84 -10.05 6.22
N LEU A 218 -13.99 -10.49 7.47
CA LEU A 218 -13.33 -11.69 8.00
C LEU A 218 -13.68 -12.99 7.26
N PRO A 219 -14.90 -13.20 6.71
CA PRO A 219 -15.17 -14.37 5.86
C PRO A 219 -14.28 -14.41 4.61
N TRP A 220 -14.00 -13.25 4.00
CA TRP A 220 -13.08 -13.16 2.88
C TRP A 220 -11.63 -13.44 3.31
N PHE A 221 -11.23 -12.94 4.48
CA PHE A 221 -9.92 -13.28 5.06
C PHE A 221 -9.76 -14.79 5.29
N ALA A 222 -10.74 -15.43 5.93
CA ALA A 222 -10.73 -16.87 6.16
C ALA A 222 -10.58 -17.65 4.85
N ARG A 223 -11.32 -17.25 3.80
CA ARG A 223 -11.19 -17.82 2.45
C ARG A 223 -9.75 -17.67 1.93
N ASN A 224 -9.14 -16.50 2.02
CA ASN A 224 -7.78 -16.28 1.52
C ASN A 224 -6.72 -17.07 2.30
N VAL A 225 -6.86 -17.20 3.62
CA VAL A 225 -6.00 -18.06 4.43
C VAL A 225 -6.08 -19.51 3.95
N VAL A 226 -7.28 -20.03 3.69
CA VAL A 226 -7.46 -21.38 3.15
C VAL A 226 -6.80 -21.53 1.78
N ILE A 227 -6.98 -20.58 0.86
CA ILE A 227 -6.35 -20.62 -0.46
C ILE A 227 -4.82 -20.65 -0.34
N LYS A 228 -4.23 -19.77 0.49
CA LYS A 228 -2.78 -19.73 0.72
C LYS A 228 -2.28 -21.03 1.34
N ALA A 229 -3.02 -21.61 2.28
CA ALA A 229 -2.68 -22.91 2.86
C ALA A 229 -2.69 -24.03 1.81
N LEU A 230 -3.67 -24.05 0.90
CA LEU A 230 -3.72 -25.01 -0.20
C LEU A 230 -2.55 -24.84 -1.18
N ILE A 231 -2.18 -23.60 -1.50
CA ILE A 231 -1.01 -23.32 -2.37
C ILE A 231 0.28 -23.82 -1.70
N LEU A 232 0.50 -23.49 -0.43
CA LEU A 232 1.67 -23.95 0.34
C LEU A 232 1.72 -25.48 0.45
N ALA A 233 0.57 -26.14 0.56
CA ALA A 233 0.46 -27.59 0.54
C ALA A 233 0.63 -28.22 -0.87
N LYS A 234 0.95 -27.43 -1.91
CA LYS A 234 1.02 -27.85 -3.32
C LYS A 234 -0.30 -28.41 -3.87
N LEU A 235 -1.42 -28.01 -3.28
CA LEU A 235 -2.79 -28.38 -3.65
C LEU A 235 -3.51 -27.26 -4.41
N GLY A 236 -2.77 -26.41 -5.14
CA GLY A 236 -3.30 -25.22 -5.82
C GLY A 236 -4.50 -25.48 -6.73
N ARG A 237 -4.64 -26.68 -7.32
CA ARG A 237 -5.83 -27.02 -8.14
C ARG A 237 -7.14 -26.98 -7.34
N LEU A 238 -7.09 -27.22 -6.04
CA LEU A 238 -8.26 -27.20 -5.15
C LEU A 238 -8.76 -25.77 -4.85
N THR A 239 -7.98 -24.73 -5.15
CA THR A 239 -8.39 -23.33 -4.91
C THR A 239 -9.58 -22.92 -5.78
N ARG A 240 -9.82 -23.62 -6.90
CA ARG A 240 -10.99 -23.42 -7.76
C ARG A 240 -12.32 -23.62 -7.03
N ALA A 241 -12.36 -24.52 -6.04
CA ALA A 241 -13.54 -24.73 -5.19
C ALA A 241 -13.90 -23.49 -4.37
N PHE A 242 -12.94 -22.59 -4.17
CA PHE A 242 -13.13 -21.29 -3.53
C PHE A 242 -13.26 -20.15 -4.54
N GLY A 243 -13.39 -20.44 -5.84
CA GLY A 243 -13.46 -19.43 -6.90
C GLY A 243 -12.14 -18.67 -7.11
N HIS A 244 -10.99 -19.30 -6.84
CA HIS A 244 -9.67 -18.69 -7.02
C HIS A 244 -8.92 -19.35 -8.18
N ASP A 245 -8.35 -18.53 -9.06
CA ASP A 245 -7.49 -18.98 -10.15
C ASP A 245 -6.15 -19.48 -9.58
N PRO A 246 -5.79 -20.77 -9.75
CA PRO A 246 -4.52 -21.30 -9.26
C PRO A 246 -3.28 -20.60 -9.83
N ALA A 247 -3.40 -19.89 -10.95
CA ALA A 247 -2.29 -19.17 -11.57
C ALA A 247 -1.99 -17.81 -10.92
N THR A 248 -2.86 -17.31 -10.04
CA THR A 248 -2.71 -16.00 -9.41
C THR A 248 -2.50 -16.10 -7.91
N TRP A 249 -1.84 -15.10 -7.32
CA TRP A 249 -1.77 -14.98 -5.87
C TRP A 249 -3.08 -14.39 -5.34
N PRO A 250 -3.66 -14.90 -4.23
CA PRO A 250 -4.85 -14.31 -3.65
C PRO A 250 -4.50 -12.97 -3.02
N HIS A 251 -4.74 -11.89 -3.78
CA HIS A 251 -4.70 -10.53 -3.29
C HIS A 251 -5.91 -10.27 -2.41
#